data_AF-A0A5D3KS17-F1
#
_entry.id   AF-A0A5D3KS17-F1
#
_cell.length_a   1.000
_cell.length_b   1.000
_cell.length_c   1.000
_cell.angle_alpha   90.00
_cell.angle_beta   90.00
_cell.angle_gamma   90.00
#
_symmetry.space_group_name_H-M   'P 1'
#
loop_
_entity.id
_entity.type
_entity.pdbx_description
1 polymer ?
#
loop_
_entity_poly.entity_id
_entity_poly.type
_entity_poly.pdbx_seq_one_letter_code
_entity_poly.pdbx_strand_id
1 'polypeptide(L)' 'MIRKLASGEYRLYSRKVNPKTGKRRNLGTFKSRAAAHCDEP' A
#
# COMPACT_ATOMS: atom_id res chain seq x y z
N MET A 1 -4.58 0.33 2.78
CA MET A 1 -3.82 0.40 4.06
C MET A 1 -2.40 0.76 3.72
N ILE A 2 -1.89 1.86 4.24
CA ILE A 2 -0.54 2.34 3.91
C ILE A 2 0.42 2.07 5.06
N ARG A 3 1.63 1.59 4.75
CA ARG A 3 2.71 1.37 5.73
C ARG A 3 3.94 2.15 5.29
N LYS A 4 4.54 2.92 6.20
CA LYS A 4 5.85 3.56 5.97
C LYS A 4 6.98 2.54 6.17
N LEU A 5 7.91 2.49 5.23
CA LEU A 5 9.11 1.64 5.28
C LEU A 5 10.26 2.39 5.95
N ALA A 6 11.26 1.65 6.45
CA ALA A 6 12.47 2.23 7.01
C ALA A 6 13.26 3.05 5.97
N SER A 7 13.14 2.71 4.68
CA SER A 7 13.69 3.49 3.56
C SER A 7 13.03 4.87 3.37
N GLY A 8 11.95 5.18 4.09
CA GLY A 8 11.17 6.40 3.93
C GLY A 8 10.04 6.29 2.90
N GLU A 9 9.99 5.19 2.14
CA GLU A 9 8.94 4.92 1.17
C GLU A 9 7.63 4.45 1.82
N TYR A 10 6.56 4.47 1.05
CA TYR A 10 5.21 4.11 1.46
C TYR A 10 4.72 2.92 0.65
N ARG A 11 4.36 1.83 1.33
CA ARG A 11 3.80 0.65 0.68
C ARG A 11 2.29 0.61 0.86
N LEU A 12 1.55 0.48 -0.23
CA LEU A 12 0.10 0.35 -0.23
C LEU A 12 -0.28 -1.13 -0.22
N TYR A 13 -1.14 -1.50 0.72
CA TYR A 13 -1.76 -2.81 0.80
C TYR A 13 -3.25 -2.73 0.51
N SER A 14 -3.77 -3.78 -0.14
CA SER A 14 -5.21 -3.98 -0.32
C SER A 14 -5.92 -3.98 1.03
N ARG A 15 -7.12 -3.39 1.08
CA ARG A 15 -7.97 -3.47 2.28
C ARG A 15 -8.43 -4.91 2.52
N LYS A 16 -8.86 -5.58 1.45
CA LYS A 16 -9.32 -6.97 1.47
C LYS A 16 -8.15 -7.94 1.55
N VAL A 17 -8.28 -8.95 2.40
CA VAL A 17 -7.35 -10.07 2.51
C VAL A 17 -7.63 -11.05 1.37
N ASN A 18 -6.59 -11.60 0.75
CA ASN A 18 -6.76 -12.63 -0.27
C ASN A 18 -7.24 -13.93 0.41
N PRO A 19 -8.41 -14.48 0.07
CA PRO A 19 -8.94 -15.68 0.71
C PRO A 19 -8.08 -16.92 0.42
N LYS A 20 -7.35 -16.95 -0.69
CA LYS A 20 -6.49 -18.10 -1.06
C LYS A 20 -5.19 -18.18 -0.27
N THR A 21 -4.66 -17.04 0.17
CA THR A 21 -3.33 -16.98 0.81
C THR A 21 -3.34 -16.39 2.22
N GLY A 22 -4.48 -15.87 2.69
CA GLY A 22 -4.60 -15.18 3.97
C GLY A 22 -3.82 -13.86 4.06
N LYS A 23 -3.24 -13.39 2.94
CA LYS A 23 -2.36 -12.20 2.91
C LYS A 23 -3.01 -11.04 2.17
N ARG A 24 -2.72 -9.82 2.62
CA ARG A 24 -3.06 -8.59 1.87
C ARG A 24 -2.12 -8.47 0.68
N ARG A 25 -2.64 -7.98 -0.45
CA ARG A 25 -1.85 -7.77 -1.66
C ARG A 25 -1.07 -6.47 -1.55
N ASN A 26 0.17 -6.47 -2.02
CA ASN A 26 0.93 -5.25 -2.22
C ASN A 26 0.45 -4.60 -3.53
N LEU A 27 -0.05 -3.37 -3.43
CA LEU A 27 -0.57 -2.59 -4.56
C LEU A 27 0.49 -1.63 -5.14
N GLY A 28 1.63 -1.49 -4.48
CA GLY A 28 2.70 -0.61 -4.95
C GLY A 28 3.54 -0.05 -3.80
N THR A 29 4.72 0.44 -4.14
CA THR A 29 5.58 1.21 -3.23
C THR A 29 5.80 2.58 -3.84
N PHE A 30 5.60 3.63 -3.03
CA PHE A 30 5.51 5.01 -3.46
C PHE A 30 6.47 5.88 -2.64
N LYS A 31 7.01 6.92 -3.25
CA LYS A 31 7.93 7.84 -2.56
C LYS A 31 7.22 8.81 -1.60
N SER A 32 5.92 9.06 -1.79
CA SER A 32 5.13 9.97 -0.96
C SER A 32 3.82 9.34 -0.51
N ARG A 33 3.29 9.82 0.63
CA ARG A 33 2.00 9.39 1.18
C ARG A 33 0.84 9.76 0.24
N ALA A 34 0.92 10.94 -0.38
CA ALA A 34 -0.05 11.40 -1.36
C ALA A 34 -0.08 10.48 -2.58
N ALA A 35 1.07 10.09 -3.15
CA ALA A 35 1.11 9.18 -4.29
C ALA A 35 0.56 7.77 -3.98
N ALA A 36 0.64 7.34 -2.72
CA ALA A 36 0.10 6.06 -2.27
C ALA A 36 -1.41 6.10 -1.97
N HIS A 37 -1.98 7.28 -1.75
CA HIS A 37 -3.42 7.49 -1.73
C HIS A 37 -3.81 7.88 -3.15
N CYS A 38 -4.23 6.91 -3.97
CA CYS A 38 -4.92 7.23 -5.22
C CYS A 38 -6.28 7.87 -4.87
N ASP A 39 -6.23 9.10 -4.38
CA ASP A 39 -7.27 10.08 -4.58
C ASP A 39 -6.81 10.80 -5.85
N GLU A 40 -7.49 10.53 -6.97
CA GLU A 40 -7.37 11.37 -8.17
C GLU A 40 -7.57 12.84 -7.77
N PRO A 41 -6.91 13.79 -8.45
CA PRO A 41 -7.08 15.21 -8.17
C PRO A 41 -8.53 15.68 -8.27
#